data_AF-A0A958ITV1-F1
#
_entry.id   AF-A0A958ITV1-F1
#
_cell.length_a   1.000
_cell.length_b   1.000
_cell.length_c   1.000
_cell.angle_alpha   90.00
_cell.angle_beta   90.00
_cell.angle_gamma   90.00
#
_symmetry.space_group_name_H-M   'P 1'
#
loop_
_entity.id
_entity.type
_entity.pdbx_description
1 polymer ?
#
loop_
_entity_poly.entity_id
_entity_poly.type
_entity_poly.pdbx_seq_one_letter_code
_entity_poly.pdbx_strand_id
1 'polypeptide(L)'
;MPSFDFQPTTRVVFGENALERLGELTRSLPAKRVLLVTDPGIIRAGHVTRALGSLEAAGVEAQVFHDVVENPTTRHVEAGREFAQDLGGIDGIIGLGGGSAMDCAKGINFLLTNGGRMEDYWGSGKAAKPMLPSIG
;
A
#
# COMPACT_ATOMS: atom_id res chain seq x y z
N MET A 1 30.40 -14.85 14.22
CA MET A 1 29.24 -13.95 14.03
C MET A 1 28.82 -13.45 15.40
N PRO A 2 28.61 -12.14 15.59
CA PRO A 2 28.03 -11.63 16.82
C PRO A 2 26.59 -12.14 16.99
N SER A 3 26.13 -12.26 18.23
CA SER A 3 24.73 -12.58 18.55
C SER A 3 23.81 -11.43 18.12
N PHE A 4 22.65 -11.77 17.58
CA PHE A 4 21.60 -10.81 17.25
C PHE A 4 20.23 -11.36 17.68
N ASP A 5 19.28 -10.46 17.84
CA ASP A 5 17.86 -10.75 18.11
C ASP A 5 17.02 -10.06 17.03
N PHE A 6 16.04 -10.78 16.46
CA PHE A 6 15.24 -10.33 15.33
C PHE A 6 13.79 -10.80 15.48
N GLN A 7 12.86 -9.85 15.60
CA GLN A 7 11.43 -10.11 15.66
C GLN A 7 10.68 -9.18 14.69
N PRO A 8 10.32 -9.64 13.48
CA PRO A 8 9.61 -8.82 12.52
C PRO A 8 8.17 -8.60 12.96
N THR A 9 7.71 -7.36 12.89
CA THR A 9 6.31 -7.00 13.16
C THR A 9 5.38 -7.34 12.00
N THR A 10 5.92 -7.42 10.79
CA THR A 10 5.17 -7.75 9.58
C THR A 10 4.83 -9.23 9.54
N ARG A 11 3.54 -9.55 9.44
CA ARG A 11 3.05 -10.91 9.14
C ARG A 11 3.27 -11.21 7.66
N VAL A 12 3.91 -12.34 7.37
CA VAL A 12 4.11 -12.84 6.00
C VAL A 12 3.13 -13.97 5.72
N VAL A 13 2.40 -13.88 4.60
CA VAL A 13 1.55 -14.95 4.07
C VAL A 13 2.11 -15.34 2.71
N PHE A 14 2.50 -16.60 2.56
CA PHE A 14 3.14 -17.11 1.34
C PHE A 14 2.52 -18.44 0.94
N GLY A 15 2.39 -18.65 -0.36
CA GLY A 15 1.88 -19.88 -0.95
C GLY A 15 1.27 -19.65 -2.32
N GLU A 16 1.00 -20.74 -3.02
CA GLU A 16 0.23 -20.69 -4.26
C GLU A 16 -1.14 -20.08 -4.00
N ASN A 17 -1.60 -19.20 -4.90
CA ASN A 17 -2.89 -18.51 -4.80
C ASN A 17 -3.11 -17.70 -3.51
N ALA A 18 -2.05 -17.31 -2.79
CA ALA A 18 -2.16 -16.48 -1.58
C ALA A 18 -2.90 -15.15 -1.83
N LEU A 19 -2.85 -14.61 -3.06
CA LEU A 19 -3.59 -13.41 -3.46
C LEU A 19 -5.11 -13.53 -3.27
N GLU A 20 -5.68 -14.73 -3.39
CA GLU A 20 -7.13 -14.94 -3.20
C GLU A 20 -7.58 -14.66 -1.77
N ARG A 21 -6.65 -14.61 -0.81
CA ARG A 21 -6.90 -14.27 0.59
C ARG A 21 -6.81 -12.78 0.89
N LEU A 22 -6.53 -11.93 -0.11
CA LEU A 22 -6.31 -10.50 0.12
C LEU A 22 -7.51 -9.84 0.81
N GLY A 23 -8.73 -10.17 0.40
CA GLY A 23 -9.97 -9.68 1.03
C GLY A 23 -10.10 -10.08 2.50
N GLU A 24 -9.87 -11.37 2.81
CA GLU A 24 -9.85 -11.92 4.19
C GLU A 24 -8.83 -11.17 5.06
N LEU A 25 -7.61 -11.02 4.54
CA LEU A 25 -6.51 -10.36 5.24
C LEU A 25 -6.81 -8.88 5.46
N THR A 26 -7.35 -8.19 4.46
CA THR A 26 -7.72 -6.78 4.57
C THR A 26 -8.84 -6.58 5.60
N ARG A 27 -9.84 -7.45 5.64
CA ARG A 27 -10.92 -7.44 6.65
C ARG A 27 -10.42 -7.62 8.09
N SER A 28 -9.27 -8.26 8.28
CA SER A 28 -8.65 -8.42 9.60
C SER A 28 -7.98 -7.12 10.10
N LEU A 29 -7.82 -6.14 9.22
CA LEU A 29 -7.36 -4.79 9.54
C LEU A 29 -8.56 -3.85 9.74
N PRO A 30 -8.41 -2.72 10.45
CA PRO A 30 -9.47 -1.72 10.57
C PRO A 30 -9.55 -0.85 9.29
N ALA A 31 -9.78 -1.49 8.14
CA ALA A 31 -9.90 -0.85 6.83
C ALA A 31 -11.11 -1.42 6.05
N LYS A 32 -11.88 -0.53 5.42
CA LYS A 32 -13.04 -0.87 4.57
C LYS A 32 -12.96 -0.26 3.18
N ARG A 33 -12.21 0.82 3.02
CA ARG A 33 -12.01 1.55 1.77
C ARG A 33 -10.52 1.75 1.54
N VAL A 34 -9.95 0.93 0.67
CA VAL A 34 -8.52 0.88 0.45
C VAL A 34 -8.11 1.52 -0.86
N LEU A 35 -6.91 2.11 -0.87
CA LEU A 35 -6.22 2.46 -2.10
C LEU A 35 -5.28 1.31 -2.49
N LEU A 36 -5.50 0.71 -3.66
CA LEU A 36 -4.60 -0.27 -4.26
C LEU A 36 -3.63 0.45 -5.21
N VAL A 37 -2.35 0.44 -4.84
CA VAL A 37 -1.24 1.08 -5.54
C VAL A 37 -0.48 0.02 -6.33
N THR A 38 -0.38 0.20 -7.65
CA THR A 38 0.16 -0.81 -8.57
C THR A 38 0.84 -0.15 -9.78
N ASP A 39 1.50 -0.95 -10.61
CA ASP A 39 2.00 -0.54 -11.93
C ASP A 39 1.19 -1.15 -13.09
N PRO A 40 1.34 -0.63 -14.33
CA PRO A 40 0.64 -1.15 -15.50
C PRO A 40 1.02 -2.57 -15.90
N GLY A 41 2.20 -3.05 -15.51
CA GLY A 41 2.65 -4.43 -15.77
C GLY A 41 1.83 -5.44 -14.96
N ILE A 42 1.61 -5.16 -13.68
CA ILE A 42 0.78 -5.97 -12.79
C ILE A 42 -0.70 -5.98 -13.23
N ILE A 43 -1.20 -4.87 -13.77
CA ILE A 43 -2.52 -4.82 -14.42
C ILE A 43 -2.57 -5.77 -15.61
N ARG A 44 -1.62 -5.65 -16.55
CA ARG A 44 -1.57 -6.51 -17.75
C ARG A 44 -1.43 -8.00 -17.42
N ALA A 45 -0.78 -8.33 -16.30
CA ALA A 45 -0.67 -9.69 -15.81
C ALA A 45 -1.98 -10.23 -15.19
N GLY A 46 -3.01 -9.40 -15.03
CA GLY A 46 -4.32 -9.79 -14.47
C GLY A 46 -4.36 -9.90 -12.94
N HIS A 47 -3.28 -9.54 -12.24
CA HIS A 47 -3.22 -9.63 -10.78
C HIS A 47 -4.13 -8.61 -10.10
N VAL A 48 -4.27 -7.40 -10.67
CA VAL A 48 -5.19 -6.39 -10.12
C VAL A 48 -6.63 -6.88 -10.18
N THR A 49 -7.07 -7.49 -11.28
CA THR A 49 -8.43 -8.04 -11.39
C THR A 49 -8.69 -9.11 -10.33
N ARG A 50 -7.74 -10.01 -10.10
CA ARG A 50 -7.85 -11.04 -9.04
C ARG A 50 -7.92 -10.41 -7.64
N ALA A 51 -7.07 -9.43 -7.37
CA ALA A 51 -7.04 -8.70 -6.10
C ALA A 51 -8.38 -8.00 -5.83
N LEU A 52 -8.92 -7.29 -6.83
CA LEU A 52 -10.21 -6.62 -6.73
C LEU A 52 -11.35 -7.60 -6.49
N GLY A 53 -11.36 -8.75 -7.17
CA GLY A 53 -12.36 -9.80 -6.93
C GLY A 53 -12.32 -10.35 -5.50
N SER A 54 -11.13 -10.59 -4.95
CA SER A 54 -10.97 -11.01 -3.56
C SER A 54 -11.45 -9.94 -2.56
N LEU A 55 -11.14 -8.67 -2.81
CA LEU A 55 -11.56 -7.54 -1.97
C LEU A 55 -13.08 -7.33 -2.03
N GLU A 56 -13.67 -7.36 -3.22
CA GLU A 56 -15.11 -7.24 -3.44
C GLU A 56 -15.89 -8.37 -2.73
N ALA A 57 -15.42 -9.62 -2.86
CA ALA A 57 -16.03 -10.76 -2.18
C ALA A 57 -15.99 -10.63 -0.65
N ALA A 58 -15.00 -9.91 -0.11
CA ALA A 58 -14.91 -9.59 1.31
C ALA A 58 -15.68 -8.31 1.71
N GLY A 59 -16.29 -7.59 0.76
CA GLY A 59 -16.98 -6.33 0.97
C GLY A 59 -16.04 -5.19 1.35
N VAL A 60 -14.83 -5.17 0.78
CA VAL A 60 -13.86 -4.06 0.88
C VAL A 60 -13.93 -3.26 -0.40
N GLU A 61 -14.20 -1.96 -0.30
CA GLU A 61 -14.15 -1.04 -1.44
C GLU A 61 -12.68 -0.75 -1.78
N ALA A 62 -12.31 -0.82 -3.06
CA ALA A 62 -10.94 -0.63 -3.50
C ALA A 62 -10.88 0.32 -4.69
N GLN A 63 -10.09 1.39 -4.55
CA GLN A 63 -9.77 2.32 -5.63
C GLN A 63 -8.35 2.08 -6.10
N VAL A 64 -8.12 2.07 -7.42
CA VAL A 64 -6.82 1.72 -8.00
C VAL A 64 -6.07 2.98 -8.41
N PHE A 65 -4.84 3.13 -7.92
CA PHE A 65 -3.84 4.06 -8.45
C PHE A 65 -2.75 3.25 -9.16
N HIS A 66 -2.59 3.46 -10.46
CA HIS A 66 -1.76 2.60 -11.32
C HIS A 66 -0.56 3.30 -11.98
N ASP A 67 -0.32 4.57 -11.63
CA ASP A 67 0.72 5.39 -12.26
C ASP A 67 2.08 5.21 -11.59
N VAL A 68 2.33 4.03 -11.01
CA VAL A 68 3.65 3.68 -10.48
C VAL A 68 4.57 3.25 -11.63
N VAL A 69 5.76 3.83 -11.64
CA VAL A 69 6.84 3.51 -12.58
C VAL A 69 8.01 2.83 -11.86
N GLU A 70 8.94 2.27 -12.62
CA GLU A 70 10.21 1.79 -12.09
C GLU A 70 10.99 2.94 -11.44
N ASN A 71 11.47 2.75 -10.21
CA ASN A 71 12.12 3.79 -9.39
C ASN A 71 11.23 5.03 -9.19
N PRO A 72 10.10 4.90 -8.47
CA PRO A 72 9.16 6.00 -8.27
C PRO A 72 9.84 7.16 -7.54
N THR A 73 9.54 8.36 -8.00
CA THR A 73 10.01 9.60 -7.38
C THR A 73 8.97 10.16 -6.39
N THR A 74 9.37 11.17 -5.61
CA THR A 74 8.45 11.89 -4.70
C THR A 74 7.23 12.49 -5.42
N ARG A 75 7.33 12.76 -6.73
CA ARG A 75 6.18 13.22 -7.54
C ARG A 75 5.12 12.14 -7.73
N HIS A 76 5.52 10.88 -7.86
CA HIS A 76 4.57 9.77 -7.98
C HIS A 76 3.85 9.52 -6.66
N VAL A 77 4.59 9.63 -5.56
CA VAL A 77 4.03 9.58 -4.20
C VAL A 77 3.02 10.71 -4.00
N GLU A 78 3.36 11.93 -4.40
CA GLU A 78 2.46 13.08 -4.27
C GLU A 78 1.20 12.92 -5.12
N ALA A 79 1.33 12.49 -6.38
CA ALA A 79 0.19 12.23 -7.24
C ALA A 79 -0.76 11.15 -6.66
N GLY A 80 -0.20 10.07 -6.11
CA GLY A 80 -1.00 9.04 -5.44
C GLY A 80 -1.66 9.52 -4.16
N ARG A 81 -1.00 10.41 -3.40
CA ARG A 81 -1.55 11.07 -2.21
C ARG A 81 -2.72 11.99 -2.58
N GLU A 82 -2.57 12.83 -3.60
CA GLU A 82 -3.63 13.71 -4.10
C GLU A 82 -4.84 12.90 -4.57
N PHE A 83 -4.60 11.86 -5.38
CA PHE A 83 -5.64 10.94 -5.82
C PHE A 83 -6.40 10.30 -4.65
N ALA A 84 -5.69 9.85 -3.62
CA ALA A 84 -6.30 9.27 -2.42
C ALA A 84 -7.16 10.29 -1.64
N GLN A 85 -6.72 11.55 -1.58
CA GLN A 85 -7.46 12.62 -0.91
C GLN A 85 -8.72 13.01 -1.67
N ASP A 86 -8.65 13.13 -2.99
CA ASP A 86 -9.79 13.49 -3.84
C ASP A 86 -10.91 12.46 -3.77
N LEU A 87 -10.55 11.18 -3.60
CA LEU A 87 -11.51 10.11 -3.34
C LEU A 87 -12.22 10.26 -1.98
N GLY A 88 -11.52 10.83 -0.99
CA GLY A 88 -11.95 10.92 0.41
C GLY A 88 -12.01 9.57 1.13
N GLY A 89 -11.93 9.55 2.45
CA GLY A 89 -12.28 8.36 3.26
C GLY A 89 -11.46 7.08 3.02
N ILE A 90 -10.28 7.15 2.40
CA ILE A 90 -9.34 6.01 2.33
C ILE A 90 -8.85 5.71 3.75
N ASP A 91 -9.05 4.48 4.21
CA ASP A 91 -8.72 4.00 5.56
C ASP A 91 -7.74 2.81 5.57
N GLY A 92 -7.23 2.41 4.39
CA GLY A 92 -6.15 1.43 4.25
C GLY A 92 -5.42 1.54 2.91
N ILE A 93 -4.22 0.95 2.85
CA ILE A 93 -3.35 0.99 1.66
C ILE A 93 -2.93 -0.42 1.28
N ILE A 94 -3.01 -0.77 0.00
CA ILE A 94 -2.49 -2.03 -0.55
C ILE A 94 -1.44 -1.70 -1.61
N GLY A 95 -0.20 -2.11 -1.40
CA GLY A 95 0.79 -2.17 -2.47
C GLY A 95 0.67 -3.51 -3.19
N LEU A 96 0.49 -3.50 -4.51
CA LEU A 96 0.45 -4.73 -5.32
C LEU A 96 1.46 -4.62 -6.45
N GLY A 97 2.56 -5.37 -6.35
CA GLY A 97 3.62 -5.40 -7.36
C GLY A 97 4.99 -5.64 -6.74
N GLY A 98 6.03 -5.16 -7.42
CA GLY A 98 7.41 -5.23 -6.91
C GLY A 98 7.73 -4.14 -5.87
N GLY A 99 9.03 -4.00 -5.57
CA GLY A 99 9.56 -2.98 -4.64
C GLY A 99 9.06 -1.56 -4.94
N SER A 100 9.02 -1.18 -6.21
CA SER A 100 8.52 0.13 -6.66
C SER A 100 7.08 0.40 -6.21
N ALA A 101 6.16 -0.54 -6.41
CA ALA A 101 4.75 -0.37 -6.01
C ALA A 101 4.62 -0.32 -4.48
N MET A 102 5.31 -1.21 -3.76
CA MET A 102 5.30 -1.24 -2.31
C MET A 102 5.87 0.04 -1.69
N ASP A 103 6.98 0.56 -2.22
CA ASP A 103 7.62 1.77 -1.68
C ASP A 103 6.82 3.03 -2.03
N CYS A 104 6.23 3.09 -3.24
CA CYS A 104 5.30 4.16 -3.57
C CYS A 104 4.08 4.14 -2.64
N ALA A 105 3.49 2.96 -2.39
CA ALA A 105 2.37 2.79 -1.48
C ALA A 105 2.70 3.25 -0.05
N LYS A 106 3.89 2.90 0.48
CA LYS A 106 4.37 3.39 1.77
C LYS A 106 4.50 4.90 1.79
N GLY A 107 5.08 5.50 0.76
CA GLY A 107 5.21 6.96 0.63
C GLY A 107 3.86 7.66 0.62
N ILE A 108 2.90 7.13 -0.16
CA ILE A 108 1.52 7.66 -0.24
C ILE A 108 0.88 7.60 1.15
N ASN A 109 0.94 6.44 1.82
CA ASN A 109 0.40 6.25 3.16
C ASN A 109 1.01 7.24 4.16
N PHE A 110 2.33 7.41 4.10
CA PHE A 110 3.07 8.29 4.97
C PHE A 110 2.61 9.74 4.83
N LEU A 111 2.55 10.28 3.61
CA LEU A 111 2.10 11.66 3.40
C LEU A 111 0.59 11.83 3.56
N LEU A 112 -0.22 10.80 3.31
CA LEU A 112 -1.66 10.85 3.55
C LEU A 112 -1.97 11.03 5.04
N THR A 113 -1.17 10.42 5.92
CA THR A 113 -1.34 10.49 7.38
C THR A 113 -0.62 11.67 8.02
N ASN A 114 0.60 11.98 7.56
CA ASN A 114 1.45 12.99 8.18
C ASN A 114 1.36 14.37 7.50
N GLY A 115 0.86 14.43 6.25
CA GLY A 115 0.85 15.66 5.46
C GLY A 115 2.25 16.12 5.05
N GLY A 116 2.39 17.38 4.64
CA GLY A 116 3.67 17.95 4.22
C GLY A 116 4.19 17.34 2.91
N ARG A 117 5.49 17.47 2.68
CA ARG A 117 6.21 16.97 1.50
C ARG A 117 7.28 15.98 1.93
N MET A 118 7.67 15.06 1.05
CA MET A 118 8.61 13.99 1.42
C MET A 118 9.94 14.53 1.95
N GLU A 119 10.44 15.64 1.41
CA GLU A 119 11.66 16.32 1.86
C GLU A 119 11.61 16.82 3.32
N ASP A 120 10.42 17.13 3.85
CA ASP A 120 10.26 17.56 5.25
C ASP A 120 10.71 16.45 6.22
N TYR A 121 10.58 15.20 5.77
CA TYR A 121 10.82 13.99 6.55
C TYR A 121 12.19 13.36 6.34
N TRP A 122 13.10 13.97 5.58
CA TRP A 122 14.48 13.47 5.46
C TRP A 122 15.18 13.43 6.82
N GLY A 123 15.64 12.23 7.21
CA GLY A 123 16.21 11.95 8.52
C GLY A 123 15.45 10.84 9.25
N SER A 124 15.52 10.82 10.58
CA SER A 124 14.88 9.80 11.41
C SER A 124 14.01 10.44 12.50
N GLY A 125 12.94 9.76 12.90
CA GLY A 125 12.07 10.21 14.00
C GLY A 125 11.18 11.41 13.69
N LYS A 126 10.91 11.70 12.41
CA LYS A 126 10.12 12.86 11.97
C LYS A 126 8.62 12.57 11.74
N ALA A 127 8.20 11.30 11.78
CA ALA A 127 6.80 10.94 11.66
C ALA A 127 6.02 11.42 12.90
N ALA A 128 4.90 12.10 12.68
CA ALA A 128 4.05 12.63 13.76
C ALA A 128 2.85 11.71 14.07
N LYS A 129 2.36 10.97 13.08
CA LYS A 129 1.20 10.08 13.20
C LYS A 129 1.49 8.68 12.66
N PRO A 130 0.87 7.64 13.23
CA PRO A 130 0.93 6.31 12.65
C PRO A 130 0.32 6.32 11.24
N MET A 131 0.89 5.49 10.36
CA MET A 131 0.34 5.24 9.03
C MET A 131 -0.98 4.45 9.12
N LEU A 132 -1.80 4.54 8.06
CA LEU A 132 -2.97 3.68 7.91
C LEU A 132 -2.53 2.20 7.86
N PRO A 133 -3.40 1.25 8.25
CA PRO A 133 -3.15 -0.17 8.03
C PRO A 133 -2.80 -0.44 6.57
N SER A 134 -1.82 -1.33 6.34
CA SER A 134 -1.39 -1.64 4.99
C SER A 134 -1.00 -3.09 4.78
N ILE A 135 -1.14 -3.53 3.53
CA ILE A 135 -0.64 -4.80 2.99
C ILE A 135 0.29 -4.45 1.81
N GLY A 136 1.43 -5.13 1.69
CA GLY A 136 2.40 -4.95 0.61
C GLY A 136 2.80 -6.29 0.01
#